data_AF-A0A0D6M4I3-F1
#
_entry.id   AF-A0A0D6M4I3-F1
#
_cell.length_a   1.000
_cell.length_b   1.000
_cell.length_c   1.000
_cell.angle_alpha   90.00
_cell.angle_beta   90.00
_cell.angle_gamma   90.00
#
_symmetry.space_group_name_H-M   'P 1'
#
loop_
_entity.id
_entity.type
_entity.pdbx_description
1 polymer ?
#
loop_
_entity_poly.entity_id
_entity_poly.type
_entity_poly.pdbx_seq_one_letter_code
_entity_poly.pdbx_strand_id
1 'polypeptide(L)' 'MLRVILFSAEDKPRRVLVLANVSSNERHSYDEFTKNALPLMHLAGLQVDILKVAIVSINLSQSLQKNAAIV' A
#
# COMPACT_ATOMS: atom_id res chain seq x y z
N MET A 1 0.26 -32.92 -5.55
CA MET A 1 1.49 -32.75 -6.36
C MET A 1 1.91 -31.29 -6.27
N LEU A 2 2.87 -30.95 -5.39
CA LEU A 2 3.42 -29.59 -5.32
C LEU A 2 4.36 -29.38 -6.50
N ARG A 3 4.07 -28.42 -7.38
CA ARG A 3 5.03 -27.96 -8.40
C ARG A 3 6.01 -27.00 -7.73
N VAL A 4 7.25 -27.44 -7.58
CA VAL A 4 8.37 -26.56 -7.21
C VAL A 4 8.72 -25.74 -8.44
N ILE A 5 8.45 -24.44 -8.39
CA ILE A 5 8.92 -23.49 -9.41
C ILE A 5 10.40 -23.26 -9.09
N LEU A 6 11.29 -23.84 -9.88
CA LEU A 6 12.72 -23.57 -9.80
C LEU A 6 12.95 -22.20 -10.47
N PHE A 7 13.26 -21.19 -9.66
CA PHE A 7 13.66 -19.87 -10.16
C PHE A 7 15.13 -19.96 -10.61
N SER A 8 15.44 -19.53 -11.84
CA SER A 8 16.83 -19.43 -12.28
C SER A 8 17.51 -18.33 -11.47
N ALA A 9 18.80 -18.49 -11.12
CA ALA A 9 19.56 -17.42 -10.44
C ALA A 9 19.67 -16.13 -11.29
N GLU A 10 19.36 -16.23 -12.57
CA GLU A 10 19.32 -15.11 -13.53
C GLU A 10 17.94 -14.42 -13.59
N ASP A 11 16.88 -15.02 -13.02
CA ASP A 11 15.55 -14.42 -12.98
C ASP A 11 15.53 -13.28 -11.96
N LYS A 12 15.46 -12.04 -12.46
CA LYS A 12 15.25 -10.87 -11.58
C LYS A 12 13.95 -11.05 -10.78
N PRO A 13 13.96 -10.83 -9.46
CA PRO A 13 12.75 -10.92 -8.65
C PRO A 13 11.69 -10.00 -9.21
N ARG A 14 10.47 -10.52 -9.37
CA ARG A 14 9.35 -9.74 -9.90
C ARG A 14 9.01 -8.65 -8.90
N ARG A 15 9.07 -7.39 -9.35
CA ARG A 15 8.83 -6.22 -8.51
C ARG A 15 7.35 -5.87 -8.45
N VAL A 16 6.85 -5.57 -7.26
CA VAL A 16 5.47 -5.13 -7.02
C VAL A 16 5.48 -3.89 -6.15
N LEU A 17 4.75 -2.85 -6.57
CA LEU A 17 4.51 -1.65 -5.79
C LEU A 17 3.13 -1.74 -5.12
N VAL A 18 3.09 -1.61 -3.79
CA VAL A 18 1.87 -1.62 -3.00
C VAL A 18 1.58 -0.22 -2.48
N LEU A 19 0.44 0.35 -2.88
CA LEU A 19 -0.09 1.59 -2.32
C LEU A 19 -0.96 1.24 -1.10
N ALA A 20 -0.42 1.44 0.10
CA ALA A 20 -1.10 1.08 1.32
C ALA A 20 -1.69 2.32 2.01
N ASN A 21 -3.02 2.39 2.10
CA ASN A 21 -3.68 3.40 2.94
C ASN A 21 -3.57 3.02 4.42
N VAL A 22 -2.65 3.66 5.13
CA VAL A 22 -2.36 3.33 6.54
C VAL A 22 -3.43 3.84 7.51
N SER A 23 -4.32 4.73 7.08
CA SER A 23 -5.46 5.20 7.88
C SER A 23 -6.77 4.48 7.57
N SER A 24 -6.78 3.57 6.59
CA SER A 24 -7.96 2.77 6.26
C SER A 24 -8.32 1.84 7.40
N ASN A 25 -9.63 1.67 7.63
CA ASN A 25 -10.19 0.71 8.58
C ASN A 25 -9.50 0.75 9.95
N GLU A 26 -9.34 1.95 10.53
CA GLU A 26 -8.69 2.14 11.83
C GLU A 26 -7.26 1.56 11.90
N ARG A 27 -6.54 1.59 10.77
CA ARG A 27 -5.19 1.02 10.57
C ARG A 27 -5.14 -0.50 10.40
N HIS A 28 -6.25 -1.22 10.65
CA HIS A 28 -6.29 -2.68 10.56
C HIS A 28 -5.92 -3.22 9.18
N SER A 29 -6.29 -2.54 8.09
CA SER A 29 -5.97 -3.03 6.73
C SER A 29 -4.46 -3.12 6.47
N TYR A 30 -3.69 -2.18 7.00
CA TYR A 30 -2.23 -2.20 6.85
C TYR A 30 -1.60 -3.27 7.75
N ASP A 31 -2.10 -3.42 8.98
CA ASP A 31 -1.61 -4.41 9.94
C ASP A 31 -1.90 -5.84 9.47
N GLU A 32 -3.09 -6.10 8.93
CA GLU A 32 -3.43 -7.39 8.35
C GLU A 32 -2.63 -7.70 7.08
N PHE A 33 -2.39 -6.70 6.23
CA PHE A 33 -1.53 -6.86 5.06
C PHE A 33 -0.11 -7.26 5.47
N THR A 34 0.48 -6.54 6.42
CA THR A 34 1.86 -6.79 6.87
C THR A 34 2.01 -8.10 7.63
N LYS A 35 0.99 -8.51 8.41
CA LYS A 35 0.99 -9.77 9.16
C LYS A 35 0.74 -10.99 8.28
N ASN A 36 -0.18 -10.89 7.31
CA ASN A 36 -0.71 -12.07 6.62
C ASN A 36 -0.28 -12.17 5.14
N ALA A 37 -0.28 -11.05 4.41
CA ALA A 37 -0.06 -11.06 2.95
C ALA A 37 1.40 -10.82 2.56
N LEU A 38 2.06 -9.84 3.19
CA LEU A 38 3.44 -9.48 2.89
C LEU A 38 4.44 -10.66 3.03
N PRO A 39 4.34 -11.54 4.05
CA PRO A 39 5.22 -12.71 4.15
C PRO A 39 5.06 -13.67 2.96
N LEU A 40 3.83 -13.88 2.47
CA LEU A 40 3.56 -14.74 1.33
C LEU A 40 4.16 -14.16 0.03
N MET A 41 4.15 -12.83 -0.12
CA MET A 41 4.78 -12.17 -1.26
C MET A 41 6.31 -12.35 -1.27
N HIS A 42 6.95 -12.21 -0.11
CA HIS A 42 8.38 -12.49 0.02
C HIS A 42 8.71 -13.97 -0.27
N LEU A 43 7.90 -14.90 0.22
CA LEU A 43 8.06 -16.34 -0.07
C LEU A 43 7.85 -16.66 -1.56
N ALA A 44 7.03 -15.89 -2.26
CA ALA A 44 6.85 -16.00 -3.71
C ALA A 44 8.00 -15.38 -4.53
N GLY A 45 9.06 -14.89 -3.87
CA GLY A 45 10.20 -14.26 -4.54
C GLY A 45 9.90 -12.88 -5.12
N LEU A 46 8.85 -12.21 -4.62
CA LEU A 46 8.51 -10.86 -5.04
C LEU A 46 9.35 -9.84 -4.26
N GLN A 47 9.92 -8.88 -4.99
CA GLN A 47 10.45 -7.67 -4.38
C GLN A 47 9.30 -6.68 -4.20
N VAL A 48 8.91 -6.42 -2.96
CA VAL A 48 7.75 -5.59 -2.65
C VAL A 48 8.19 -4.21 -2.15
N ASP A 49 7.80 -3.17 -2.86
CA ASP A 49 7.97 -1.78 -2.45
C ASP A 49 6.62 -1.26 -1.92
N ILE A 50 6.59 -0.70 -0.70
CA ILE A 50 5.34 -0.23 -0.08
C ILE A 50 5.38 1.29 0.04
N LEU A 51 4.42 1.96 -0.61
CA LEU A 51 4.16 3.38 -0.42
C LEU A 51 2.98 3.55 0.54
N LYS A 52 3.27 4.11 1.70
CA LYS A 52 2.27 4.43 2.71
C LYS A 52 1.59 5.74 2.33
N VAL A 53 0.29 5.68 2.13
CA VAL A 53 -0.56 6.83 1.86
C VAL A 53 -1.40 7.06 3.11
N ALA A 54 -1.37 8.27 3.66
CA ALA A 54 -2.36 8.70 4.64
C ALA A 54 -3.31 9.65 3.91
N ILE A 55 -4.62 9.41 3.97
CA ILE A 55 -5.57 10.40 3.49
C ILE A 55 -5.39 11.64 4.37
N VAL A 56 -4.81 12.69 3.80
CA VAL A 56 -4.95 14.04 4.35
C VAL A 56 -6.40 14.41 4.08
N SER A 57 -7.23 14.48 5.11
CA SER A 57 -8.55 15.10 5.00
C SER A 57 -8.33 16.52 4.47
N ILE A 58 -8.57 16.74 3.18
CA ILE A 58 -8.66 18.08 2.63
C ILE A 58 -9.90 18.66 3.31
N ASN A 59 -9.69 19.49 4.34
CA ASN A 59 -10.76 20.21 5.00
C ASN A 59 -11.41 21.13 3.95
N LEU A 60 -12.47 20.65 3.28
CA LEU A 60 -13.25 21.42 2.31
C LEU A 60 -13.83 22.70 2.93
N SER A 61 -13.89 22.77 4.26
CA SER A 61 -14.26 23.94 5.06
C SER A 61 -13.30 25.14 4.91
N GLN A 62 -12.02 24.93 4.57
CA GLN A 62 -11.07 26.04 4.38
C GLN A 62 -11.16 26.70 2.99
N SER A 63 -11.75 26.02 2.00
CA SER A 63 -11.91 26.58 0.65
C SER A 63 -13.20 27.43 0.52
N LEU A 64 -14.27 27.07 1.24
CA LEU A 64 -15.54 27.81 1.18
C LEU A 64 -15.53 29.14 1.95
N GLN A 65 -14.70 29.29 2.99
CA GLN A 65 -14.61 30.56 3.74
C GLN A 65 -13.78 31.65 3.05
N LYS A 66 -12.91 31.31 2.09
CA LYS A 66 -12.16 32.31 1.32
C LYS A 66 -13.01 33.07 0.30
N ASN A 67 -14.16 32.53 -0.08
CA ASN A 67 -15.06 33.15 -1.06
C ASN A 67 -16.20 33.97 -0.41
N ALA A 68 -16.38 33.89 0.91
CA ALA A 68 -17.41 34.66 1.63
C ALA A 68 -16.90 36.00 2.18
N ALA A 69 -15.61 36.30 2.04
CA ALA A 69 -14.99 37.56 2.50
C ALA A 69 -14.85 38.63 1.39
N ILE A 70 -15.49 38.42 0.23
CA ILE A 70 -15.53 39.38 -0.88
C ILE A 70 -17.00 39.66 -1.25
N VAL A 71 -17.73 40.29 -0.33
CA VAL A 71 -18.94 41.09 -0.63
C VAL A 71 -18.95 42.28 0.32
#